data_AF-A0A013SPY9-F1
#
_entry.id   AF-A0A013SPY9-F1
#
_cell.length_a   1.000
_cell.length_b   1.000
_cell.length_c   1.000
_cell.angle_alpha   90.00
_cell.angle_beta   90.00
_cell.angle_gamma   90.00
#
_symmetry.space_group_name_H-M   'P 1'
#
loop_
_entity.id
_entity.type
_entity.pdbx_description
1 polymer ?
#
loop_
_entity_poly.entity_id
_entity_poly.type
_entity_poly.pdbx_seq_one_letter_code
_entity_poly.pdbx_strand_id
1 'polypeptide(L)'
;MSLAACGDKAWWSNNDEPELESQQIKRLIPSRVHDRESWAKDIDDIMKDLDIPKTKKNVCSIVAVVDQESNFVANPQVPGLGQKAVEEVSTRLNEKFEDKLGKTVGGTIAGYFEEVLRTQPSPDNNYMSQMRKVKTEKELDLLYREIFDFMAKHYHVSALTGAAKLVGQDIGEKMNPITTLGSMQVHINYAKANKRSSMSTAALRDDLYTEYGGLYYGIHRLMVYPADYDKAIYRFADYNSGMYSSRNAAFQKMLQELTDKDISLDGDLLLYTKDGDPRAAQSESEKELITVFAKNNVLVTPRQIRDDLKLEKEKKFESTQTYIALTKLYKSKTGKEPLYAIMPQVVISGPKLSRDYNTNWYATRVNGRYETCMQRAKRIRL
;
A
#
# COMPACT_ATOMS: atom_id res chain seq x y z
N MET A 1 26.93 -31.60 -10.35
CA MET A 1 26.35 -30.23 -10.24
C MET A 1 25.45 -30.02 -11.43
N SER A 2 24.14 -30.05 -11.23
CA SER A 2 23.18 -29.57 -12.23
C SER A 2 22.20 -28.67 -11.50
N LEU A 3 22.34 -27.37 -11.74
CA LEU A 3 21.44 -26.33 -11.27
C LEU A 3 20.17 -26.42 -12.12
N ALA A 4 19.11 -27.00 -11.57
CA ALA A 4 17.76 -26.80 -12.08
C ALA A 4 17.12 -25.67 -11.28
N ALA A 5 17.36 -24.44 -11.73
CA ALA A 5 16.54 -23.29 -11.38
C ALA A 5 15.55 -23.08 -12.53
N CYS A 6 14.29 -23.42 -12.30
CA CYS A 6 13.15 -22.93 -13.08
C CYS A 6 12.08 -22.57 -12.06
N GLY A 7 11.83 -21.26 -11.96
CA GLY A 7 10.95 -20.66 -10.99
C GLY A 7 9.50 -21.10 -11.16
N ASP A 8 8.81 -21.02 -10.04
CA ASP A 8 7.38 -21.27 -9.90
C ASP A 8 6.58 -20.56 -11.00
N LYS A 9 5.90 -21.36 -11.83
CA LYS A 9 4.93 -20.89 -12.80
C LYS A 9 3.87 -20.07 -12.07
N ALA A 10 3.65 -18.85 -12.50
CA ALA A 10 2.60 -17.98 -11.99
C ALA A 10 1.26 -18.72 -12.00
N TRP A 11 0.52 -18.67 -10.88
CA TRP A 11 -0.79 -19.29 -10.70
C TRP A 11 -1.90 -18.72 -11.61
N TRP A 12 -1.53 -17.74 -12.43
CA TRP A 12 -2.37 -17.21 -13.51
C TRP A 12 -2.32 -18.05 -14.80
N SER A 13 -1.39 -19.01 -14.91
CA SER A 13 -1.14 -19.80 -16.13
C SER A 13 -2.19 -20.89 -16.41
N ASN A 14 -3.46 -20.50 -16.54
CA ASN A 14 -4.33 -21.19 -17.49
C ASN A 14 -3.94 -20.66 -18.88
N ASN A 15 -2.85 -21.18 -19.43
CA ASN A 15 -2.35 -20.85 -20.78
C ASN A 15 -3.34 -21.21 -21.91
N ASP A 16 -4.51 -21.77 -21.57
CA ASP A 16 -5.56 -22.17 -22.49
C ASP A 16 -6.81 -21.25 -22.44
N GLU A 17 -6.88 -20.27 -21.52
CA GLU A 17 -7.94 -19.26 -21.57
C GLU A 17 -7.59 -18.18 -22.61
N PRO A 18 -8.48 -17.89 -23.57
CA PRO A 18 -8.17 -16.88 -24.56
C PRO A 18 -8.06 -15.50 -23.90
N GLU A 19 -7.05 -14.75 -24.33
CA GLU A 19 -6.68 -13.48 -23.74
C GLU A 19 -7.49 -12.33 -24.33
N LEU A 20 -7.84 -11.35 -23.49
CA LEU A 20 -8.45 -10.11 -23.96
C LEU A 20 -7.42 -9.26 -24.71
N GLU A 21 -7.83 -8.73 -25.86
CA GLU A 21 -7.16 -7.65 -26.57
C GLU A 21 -7.58 -6.28 -26.01
N SER A 22 -6.75 -5.26 -26.25
CA SER A 22 -7.01 -3.88 -25.81
C SER A 22 -8.43 -3.37 -26.15
N GLN A 23 -8.95 -3.65 -27.35
CA GLN A 23 -10.32 -3.22 -27.72
C GLN A 23 -11.42 -3.93 -26.92
N GLN A 24 -11.18 -5.16 -26.46
CA GLN A 24 -12.09 -5.86 -25.55
C GLN A 24 -11.96 -5.31 -24.12
N ILE A 25 -10.75 -4.98 -23.66
CA ILE A 25 -10.50 -4.32 -22.37
C ILE A 25 -11.25 -2.98 -22.29
N LYS A 26 -11.20 -2.17 -23.35
CA LYS A 26 -11.94 -0.89 -23.47
C LYS A 26 -13.45 -1.04 -23.21
N ARG A 27 -14.05 -2.18 -23.58
CA ARG A 27 -15.48 -2.46 -23.34
C ARG A 27 -15.80 -2.80 -21.89
N LEU A 28 -14.80 -3.19 -21.11
CA LEU A 28 -14.92 -3.46 -19.67
C LEU A 28 -14.84 -2.19 -18.83
N ILE A 29 -14.09 -1.19 -19.28
CA ILE A 29 -13.98 0.13 -18.65
C ILE A 29 -15.35 0.85 -18.67
N PRO A 30 -15.83 1.41 -17.53
CA PRO A 30 -17.11 2.12 -17.46
C PRO A 30 -17.26 3.20 -18.52
N SER A 31 -18.41 3.27 -19.19
CA SER A 31 -18.66 4.20 -20.31
C SER A 31 -18.51 5.69 -19.96
N ARG A 32 -18.61 6.06 -18.68
CA ARG A 32 -18.40 7.42 -18.17
C ARG A 32 -16.94 7.88 -18.16
N VAL A 33 -15.99 6.96 -18.35
CA VAL A 33 -14.55 7.25 -18.31
C VAL A 33 -14.14 7.94 -19.61
N HIS A 34 -13.37 9.02 -19.49
CA HIS A 34 -12.76 9.71 -20.63
C HIS A 34 -11.56 8.92 -21.16
N ASP A 35 -11.28 8.98 -22.47
CA ASP A 35 -10.14 8.30 -23.12
C ASP A 35 -9.97 6.81 -22.76
N ARG A 36 -11.07 6.05 -22.68
CA ARG A 36 -11.05 4.59 -22.36
C ARG A 36 -10.10 3.78 -23.24
N GLU A 37 -9.80 4.27 -24.43
CA GLU A 37 -8.85 3.65 -25.35
C GLU A 37 -7.41 3.74 -24.85
N SER A 38 -7.02 4.90 -24.30
CA SER A 38 -5.71 5.09 -23.65
C SER A 38 -5.58 4.16 -22.45
N TRP A 39 -6.55 4.22 -21.51
CA TRP A 39 -6.55 3.37 -20.33
C TRP A 39 -6.53 1.87 -20.66
N ALA A 40 -7.27 1.44 -21.69
CA ALA A 40 -7.28 0.05 -22.10
C ALA A 40 -5.97 -0.40 -22.74
N LYS A 41 -5.31 0.48 -23.50
CA LYS A 41 -3.99 0.23 -24.07
C LYS A 41 -2.94 0.12 -22.97
N ASP A 42 -2.94 1.04 -22.01
CA ASP A 42 -1.99 1.02 -20.90
C ASP A 42 -2.18 -0.24 -20.03
N ILE A 43 -3.43 -0.63 -19.73
CA ILE A 43 -3.72 -1.89 -19.02
C ILE A 43 -3.20 -3.10 -19.81
N ASP A 44 -3.44 -3.17 -21.13
CA ASP A 44 -2.98 -4.26 -21.99
C ASP A 44 -1.44 -4.37 -21.99
N ASP A 45 -0.75 -3.25 -22.19
CA ASP A 45 0.71 -3.17 -22.20
C ASP A 45 1.32 -3.55 -20.85
N ILE A 46 0.77 -3.05 -19.74
CA ILE A 46 1.26 -3.36 -18.39
C ILE A 46 1.05 -4.84 -18.06
N MET A 47 -0.12 -5.40 -18.39
CA MET A 47 -0.37 -6.82 -18.15
C MET A 47 0.60 -7.69 -18.94
N LYS A 48 0.94 -7.30 -20.17
CA LYS A 48 1.97 -7.97 -20.96
C LYS A 48 3.36 -7.82 -20.34
N ASP A 49 3.76 -6.62 -19.94
CA ASP A 49 5.07 -6.34 -19.34
C ASP A 49 5.29 -7.10 -18.02
N LEU A 50 4.22 -7.31 -17.25
CA LEU A 50 4.24 -7.99 -15.95
C LEU A 50 3.91 -9.49 -16.03
N ASP A 51 3.77 -10.05 -17.23
CA ASP A 51 3.38 -11.45 -17.46
C ASP A 51 2.10 -11.83 -16.70
N ILE A 52 1.10 -10.95 -16.73
CA ILE A 52 -0.22 -11.14 -16.13
C ILE A 52 -1.20 -11.57 -17.24
N PRO A 53 -1.72 -12.80 -17.21
CA PRO A 53 -2.71 -13.28 -18.15
C PRO A 53 -3.94 -12.38 -18.23
N LYS A 54 -4.33 -12.04 -19.46
CA LYS A 54 -5.41 -11.07 -19.73
C LYS A 54 -6.79 -11.69 -19.69
N THR A 55 -7.05 -12.45 -18.63
CA THR A 55 -8.35 -13.08 -18.37
C THR A 55 -9.39 -12.03 -17.97
N LYS A 56 -10.68 -12.35 -18.15
CA LYS A 56 -11.79 -11.48 -17.73
C LYS A 56 -11.71 -11.14 -16.23
N LYS A 57 -11.32 -12.10 -15.38
CA LYS A 57 -11.19 -11.91 -13.94
C LYS A 57 -10.06 -10.90 -13.62
N ASN A 58 -8.91 -11.05 -14.26
CA ASN A 58 -7.75 -10.19 -14.01
C ASN A 58 -8.01 -8.76 -14.47
N VAL A 59 -8.50 -8.59 -15.71
CA VAL A 59 -8.86 -7.27 -16.24
C VAL A 59 -9.93 -6.60 -15.38
N CYS A 60 -10.97 -7.34 -14.98
CA CYS A 60 -12.01 -6.76 -14.13
C CYS A 60 -11.53 -6.41 -12.72
N SER A 61 -10.52 -7.10 -12.20
CA SER A 61 -9.91 -6.76 -10.91
C SER A 61 -9.16 -5.43 -10.99
N ILE A 62 -8.36 -5.24 -12.05
CA ILE A 62 -7.65 -3.98 -12.33
C ILE A 62 -8.63 -2.83 -12.54
N VAL A 63 -9.62 -3.02 -13.42
CA VAL A 63 -10.68 -2.03 -13.70
C VAL A 63 -11.41 -1.64 -12.41
N ALA A 64 -11.76 -2.60 -11.56
CA ALA A 64 -12.48 -2.32 -10.32
C ALA A 64 -11.68 -1.47 -9.33
N VAL A 65 -10.38 -1.74 -9.19
CA VAL A 65 -9.50 -1.01 -8.27
C VAL A 65 -9.24 0.40 -8.76
N VAL A 66 -8.80 0.60 -10.01
CA VAL A 66 -8.55 1.97 -10.52
C VAL A 66 -9.82 2.83 -10.54
N ASP A 67 -10.98 2.21 -10.79
CA ASP A 67 -12.28 2.88 -10.73
C ASP A 67 -12.68 3.27 -9.30
N GLN A 68 -12.25 2.51 -8.30
CA GLN A 68 -12.44 2.84 -6.89
C GLN A 68 -11.47 3.93 -6.42
N GLU A 69 -10.19 3.86 -6.82
CA GLU A 69 -9.15 4.76 -6.34
C GLU A 69 -9.26 6.17 -6.93
N SER A 70 -9.50 6.28 -8.23
CA SER A 70 -9.44 7.57 -8.92
C SER A 70 -10.58 7.84 -9.90
N ASN A 71 -11.49 6.88 -10.09
CA ASN A 71 -12.50 6.92 -11.15
C ASN A 71 -11.88 7.01 -12.56
N PHE A 72 -10.68 6.45 -12.77
CA PHE A 72 -9.88 6.59 -13.99
C PHE A 72 -9.44 8.04 -14.26
N VAL A 73 -8.78 8.65 -13.29
CA VAL A 73 -8.15 9.96 -13.43
C VAL A 73 -6.73 9.85 -12.89
N ALA A 74 -5.72 10.17 -13.69
CA ALA A 74 -4.31 10.02 -13.28
C ALA A 74 -3.95 10.82 -12.02
N ASN A 75 -4.47 12.05 -11.94
CA ASN A 75 -4.27 12.98 -10.82
C ASN A 75 -5.61 13.66 -10.48
N PRO A 76 -6.50 13.00 -9.73
CA PRO A 76 -7.83 13.52 -9.44
C PRO A 76 -7.77 14.73 -8.51
N GLN A 77 -8.75 15.63 -8.65
CA GLN A 77 -8.97 16.69 -7.66
C GLN A 77 -9.53 16.10 -6.37
N VAL A 78 -9.04 16.59 -5.24
CA VAL A 78 -9.50 16.21 -3.91
C VAL A 78 -10.29 17.40 -3.30
N PRO A 79 -11.60 17.25 -3.05
CA PRO A 79 -12.40 18.32 -2.47
C PRO A 79 -11.84 18.82 -1.14
N GLY A 80 -11.61 20.14 -1.07
CA GLY A 80 -11.10 20.82 0.12
C GLY A 80 -9.64 20.51 0.46
N LEU A 81 -8.85 19.92 -0.46
CA LEU A 81 -7.47 19.49 -0.20
C LEU A 81 -6.60 20.61 0.40
N GLY A 82 -6.59 21.79 -0.20
CA GLY A 82 -5.76 22.89 0.28
C GLY A 82 -6.08 23.34 1.70
N GLN A 83 -7.36 23.39 2.08
CA GLN A 83 -7.78 23.69 3.45
C GLN A 83 -7.32 22.61 4.44
N LYS A 84 -7.57 21.34 4.10
CA LYS A 84 -7.14 20.19 4.93
C LYS A 84 -5.62 20.13 5.10
N ALA A 85 -4.86 20.44 4.04
CA ALA A 85 -3.41 20.46 4.09
C ALA A 85 -2.88 21.56 5.02
N VAL A 86 -3.48 22.76 4.97
CA VAL A 86 -3.16 23.87 5.87
C VAL A 86 -3.50 23.55 7.32
N GLU A 87 -4.66 22.93 7.56
CA GLU A 87 -5.08 22.50 8.90
C GLU A 87 -4.13 21.45 9.48
N GLU A 88 -3.77 20.43 8.69
CA GLU A 88 -2.84 19.37 9.10
C GLU A 88 -1.45 19.94 9.46
N VAL A 89 -0.95 20.90 8.67
CA VAL A 89 0.30 21.60 9.00
C VAL A 89 0.15 22.43 10.27
N SER A 90 -0.92 23.20 10.40
CA SER A 90 -1.09 24.11 11.53
C SER A 90 -1.30 23.39 12.87
N THR A 91 -1.79 22.15 12.84
CA THR A 91 -2.12 21.37 14.04
C THR A 91 -1.09 20.31 14.38
N ARG A 92 -0.43 19.70 13.38
CA ARG A 92 0.39 18.49 13.57
C ARG A 92 1.82 18.59 13.07
N LEU A 93 2.27 19.77 12.64
CA LEU A 93 3.64 19.93 12.13
C LEU A 93 4.69 19.49 13.16
N ASN A 94 4.64 20.02 14.38
CA ASN A 94 5.59 19.66 15.44
C ASN A 94 5.58 18.17 15.73
N GLU A 95 4.39 17.57 15.95
CA GLU A 95 4.23 16.13 16.15
C GLU A 95 4.91 15.31 15.04
N LYS A 96 4.68 15.66 13.77
CA LYS A 96 5.23 14.93 12.62
C LYS A 96 6.75 15.02 12.53
N PHE A 97 7.32 16.19 12.82
CA PHE A 97 8.77 16.37 12.78
C PHE A 97 9.45 15.70 13.97
N GLU A 98 8.90 15.81 15.17
CA GLU A 98 9.40 15.10 16.35
C GLU A 98 9.34 13.57 16.17
N ASP A 99 8.27 13.04 15.58
CA ASP A 99 8.13 11.62 15.31
C ASP A 99 9.19 11.09 14.33
N LYS A 100 9.53 11.87 13.30
CA LYS A 100 10.45 11.43 12.23
C LYS A 100 11.91 11.70 12.53
N LEU A 101 12.21 12.73 13.32
CA LEU A 101 13.57 13.24 13.56
C LEU A 101 13.96 13.24 15.05
N GLY A 102 13.06 12.83 15.95
CA GLY A 102 13.23 12.92 17.39
C GLY A 102 12.89 14.32 17.94
N LYS A 103 12.57 14.42 19.23
CA LYS A 103 12.07 15.67 19.84
C LYS A 103 13.03 16.86 19.67
N THR A 104 14.33 16.62 19.91
CA THR A 104 15.33 17.69 19.90
C THR A 104 15.56 18.27 18.49
N VAL A 105 15.76 17.41 17.48
CA VAL A 105 16.03 17.85 16.11
C VAL A 105 14.73 18.24 15.40
N GLY A 106 13.67 17.45 15.60
CA GLY A 106 12.36 17.65 15.00
C GLY A 106 11.72 18.98 15.39
N GLY A 107 11.69 19.32 16.67
CA GLY A 107 11.09 20.58 17.14
C GLY A 107 11.75 21.83 16.55
N THR A 108 13.08 21.86 16.46
CA THR A 108 13.82 22.99 15.85
C THR A 108 13.52 23.11 14.36
N ILE A 109 13.56 22.00 13.61
CA ILE A 109 13.28 22.02 12.17
C ILE A 109 11.81 22.39 11.91
N ALA A 110 10.88 21.94 12.75
CA ALA A 110 9.46 22.26 12.62
C ALA A 110 9.20 23.76 12.73
N GLY A 111 9.82 24.45 13.70
CA GLY A 111 9.69 25.91 13.84
C GLY A 111 10.21 26.67 12.61
N TYR A 112 11.37 26.28 12.08
CA TYR A 112 11.91 26.87 10.85
C TYR A 112 11.03 26.56 9.62
N PHE A 113 10.51 25.34 9.52
CA PHE A 113 9.57 24.95 8.46
C PHE A 113 8.31 25.83 8.50
N GLU A 114 7.74 26.06 9.69
CA GLU A 114 6.57 26.91 9.89
C GLU A 114 6.84 28.37 9.50
N GLU A 115 8.02 28.90 9.82
CA GLU A 115 8.45 30.24 9.40
C GLU A 115 8.54 30.35 7.88
N VAL A 116 9.21 29.40 7.23
CA VAL A 116 9.32 29.34 5.76
C VAL A 116 7.93 29.31 5.12
N LEU A 117 7.02 28.48 5.65
CA LEU A 117 5.67 28.39 5.14
C LEU A 117 4.91 29.72 5.16
N ARG A 118 5.12 30.54 6.19
CA ARG A 118 4.40 31.81 6.41
C ARG A 118 5.06 33.01 5.73
N THR A 119 6.35 32.95 5.45
CA THR A 119 7.12 34.12 4.99
C THR A 119 7.59 34.01 3.54
N GLN A 120 7.77 32.78 3.04
CA GLN A 120 8.35 32.51 1.71
C GLN A 120 7.29 32.01 0.73
N PRO A 121 7.42 32.28 -0.58
CA PRO A 121 8.46 33.10 -1.23
C PRO A 121 8.29 34.62 -1.05
N SER A 122 7.10 35.09 -0.68
CA SER A 122 6.84 36.50 -0.37
C SER A 122 5.64 36.65 0.58
N PRO A 123 5.47 37.79 1.27
CA PRO A 123 4.35 37.99 2.20
C PRO A 123 2.97 37.78 1.57
N ASP A 124 2.76 38.26 0.34
CA ASP A 124 1.46 38.22 -0.35
C ASP A 124 1.18 36.88 -1.05
N ASN A 125 2.20 36.04 -1.26
CA ASN A 125 2.07 34.75 -1.92
C ASN A 125 2.90 33.66 -1.23
N ASN A 126 2.85 33.62 0.10
CA ASN A 126 3.60 32.63 0.88
C ASN A 126 3.08 31.19 0.66
N TYR A 127 3.87 30.18 1.03
CA TYR A 127 3.52 28.78 0.82
C TYR A 127 2.22 28.38 1.53
N MET A 128 1.87 28.94 2.69
CA MET A 128 0.55 28.72 3.30
C MET A 128 -0.59 29.18 2.38
N SER A 129 -0.44 30.34 1.73
CA SER A 129 -1.42 30.86 0.77
C SER A 129 -1.49 30.00 -0.50
N GLN A 130 -0.36 29.46 -0.95
CA GLN A 130 -0.29 28.56 -2.10
C GLN A 130 -0.93 27.20 -1.77
N MET A 131 -0.63 26.62 -0.62
CA MET A 131 -1.23 25.37 -0.13
C MET A 131 -2.76 25.45 -0.11
N ARG A 132 -3.35 26.58 0.31
CA ARG A 132 -4.81 26.76 0.29
C ARG A 132 -5.44 26.65 -1.10
N LYS A 133 -4.69 26.96 -2.16
CA LYS A 133 -5.16 26.98 -3.55
C LYS A 133 -5.04 25.61 -4.24
N VAL A 134 -4.25 24.69 -3.66
CA VAL A 134 -4.01 23.36 -4.22
C VAL A 134 -5.29 22.53 -4.30
N LYS A 135 -5.46 21.83 -5.43
CA LYS A 135 -6.64 20.98 -5.71
C LYS A 135 -6.28 19.51 -5.90
N THR A 136 -5.03 19.20 -6.24
CA THR A 136 -4.56 17.83 -6.49
C THR A 136 -3.37 17.43 -5.62
N GLU A 137 -3.17 16.13 -5.45
CA GLU A 137 -2.04 15.61 -4.67
C GLU A 137 -0.70 15.93 -5.33
N LYS A 138 -0.63 15.91 -6.67
CA LYS A 138 0.58 16.31 -7.41
C LYS A 138 0.98 17.76 -7.13
N GLU A 139 0.03 18.69 -7.17
CA GLU A 139 0.30 20.10 -6.86
C GLU A 139 0.83 20.25 -5.43
N LEU A 140 0.27 19.49 -4.48
CA LEU A 140 0.72 19.52 -3.09
C LEU A 140 2.13 18.92 -2.93
N ASP A 141 2.41 17.79 -3.58
CA ASP A 141 3.72 17.14 -3.61
C ASP A 141 4.80 18.05 -4.19
N LEU A 142 4.53 18.67 -5.34
CA LEU A 142 5.43 19.62 -5.99
C LEU A 142 5.70 20.83 -5.08
N LEU A 143 4.67 21.35 -4.41
CA LEU A 143 4.83 22.45 -3.47
C LEU A 143 5.69 22.05 -2.26
N TYR A 144 5.49 20.86 -1.68
CA TYR A 144 6.36 20.36 -0.62
C TYR A 144 7.82 20.20 -1.08
N ARG A 145 8.03 19.67 -2.29
CA ARG A 145 9.37 19.55 -2.89
C ARG A 145 10.02 20.93 -3.05
N GLU A 146 9.28 21.93 -3.52
CA GLU A 146 9.76 23.31 -3.63
C GLU A 146 10.13 23.91 -2.26
N ILE A 147 9.29 23.71 -1.23
CA ILE A 147 9.56 24.17 0.14
C ILE A 147 10.85 23.53 0.67
N PHE A 148 11.01 22.21 0.54
CA PHE A 148 12.20 21.52 1.03
C PHE A 148 13.45 21.88 0.22
N ASP A 149 13.34 22.11 -1.08
CA ASP A 149 14.44 22.61 -1.92
C ASP A 149 14.84 24.04 -1.52
N PHE A 150 13.87 24.90 -1.20
CA PHE A 150 14.13 26.24 -0.67
C PHE A 150 14.88 26.14 0.65
N MET A 151 14.39 25.33 1.60
CA MET A 151 15.04 25.14 2.89
C MET A 151 16.45 24.57 2.72
N ALA A 152 16.67 23.58 1.86
CA ALA A 152 18.00 23.03 1.63
C ALA A 152 19.01 24.06 1.12
N LYS A 153 18.56 25.04 0.32
CA LYS A 153 19.40 26.12 -0.22
C LYS A 153 19.68 27.24 0.78
N HIS A 154 18.73 27.56 1.66
CA HIS A 154 18.78 28.73 2.54
C HIS A 154 19.04 28.39 4.01
N TYR A 155 18.91 27.12 4.39
CA TYR A 155 19.20 26.63 5.72
C TYR A 155 20.62 26.06 5.75
N HIS A 156 21.59 26.96 5.90
CA HIS A 156 22.95 26.58 6.25
C HIS A 156 22.99 26.28 7.75
N VAL A 157 22.87 25.01 8.16
CA VAL A 157 23.27 24.63 9.51
C VAL A 157 24.79 24.75 9.58
N SER A 158 25.28 25.95 9.89
CA SER A 158 26.60 26.11 10.47
C SER A 158 26.56 25.54 11.88
N ALA A 159 27.49 24.63 12.18
CA ALA A 159 27.93 24.27 13.53
C ALA A 159 26.93 23.48 14.42
N LEU A 160 26.91 22.15 14.28
CA LEU A 160 27.23 21.14 15.30
C LEU A 160 26.62 19.78 14.90
N THR A 161 27.38 18.71 15.17
CA THR A 161 27.08 17.28 14.94
C THR A 161 27.33 16.80 13.51
N GLY A 162 27.98 15.64 13.37
CA GLY A 162 28.36 14.99 12.10
C GLY A 162 27.20 14.51 11.22
N ALA A 163 26.08 15.26 11.20
CA ALA A 163 24.87 15.04 10.42
C ALA A 163 24.89 15.74 9.04
N ALA A 164 26.06 16.25 8.60
CA ALA A 164 26.22 16.92 7.31
C ALA A 164 25.89 16.05 6.08
N LYS A 165 25.70 14.73 6.27
CA LYS A 165 25.29 13.80 5.19
C LYS A 165 23.77 13.69 4.98
N LEU A 166 22.96 14.37 5.79
CA LEU A 166 21.50 14.20 5.82
C LEU A 166 20.69 15.34 5.19
N VAL A 167 21.33 16.43 4.74
CA VAL A 167 20.59 17.67 4.49
C VAL A 167 20.40 17.91 2.99
N GLY A 168 19.13 17.89 2.56
CA GLY A 168 18.71 18.21 1.21
C GLY A 168 17.62 17.26 0.71
N GLN A 169 18.01 16.27 -0.09
CA GLN A 169 17.07 15.39 -0.78
C GLN A 169 16.48 14.28 0.12
N ASP A 170 17.24 13.75 1.07
CA ASP A 170 16.80 12.60 1.88
C ASP A 170 15.82 13.01 2.99
N ILE A 171 16.05 14.16 3.64
CA ILE A 171 15.08 14.75 4.57
C ILE A 171 13.82 15.21 3.84
N GLY A 172 13.93 15.88 2.69
CA GLY A 172 12.76 16.32 1.93
C GLY A 172 11.85 15.16 1.56
N GLU A 173 12.42 14.05 1.08
CA GLU A 173 11.66 12.83 0.78
C GLU A 173 11.08 12.19 2.05
N LYS A 174 11.88 12.05 3.12
CA LYS A 174 11.40 11.48 4.39
C LYS A 174 10.30 12.32 5.01
N MET A 175 10.33 13.64 4.85
CA MET A 175 9.40 14.57 5.49
C MET A 175 8.17 14.90 4.64
N ASN A 176 8.21 14.65 3.33
CA ASN A 176 7.05 14.82 2.46
C ASN A 176 5.85 13.99 2.97
N PRO A 177 4.71 14.62 3.31
CA PRO A 177 3.56 13.91 3.84
C PRO A 177 2.75 13.19 2.76
N ILE A 178 3.04 13.41 1.47
CA ILE A 178 2.39 12.74 0.35
C ILE A 178 3.13 11.44 0.07
N THR A 179 2.64 10.36 0.67
CA THR A 179 3.27 9.03 0.57
C THR A 179 2.53 8.09 -0.35
N THR A 180 1.28 8.37 -0.71
CA THR A 180 0.44 7.56 -1.60
C THR A 180 0.08 8.39 -2.83
N LEU A 181 0.29 7.83 -4.04
CA LEU A 181 0.30 8.60 -5.28
C LEU A 181 -0.46 7.90 -6.43
N GLY A 182 -0.90 8.72 -7.39
CA GLY A 182 -1.35 8.28 -8.70
C GLY A 182 -2.77 7.73 -8.77
N SER A 183 -3.14 7.26 -9.97
CA SER A 183 -4.47 6.74 -10.32
C SER A 183 -4.91 5.54 -9.48
N MET A 184 -3.97 4.78 -8.93
CA MET A 184 -4.22 3.60 -8.11
C MET A 184 -3.70 3.75 -6.67
N GLN A 185 -3.36 4.97 -6.24
CA GLN A 185 -3.01 5.28 -4.84
C GLN A 185 -1.96 4.31 -4.26
N VAL A 186 -0.78 4.29 -4.85
CA VAL A 186 0.32 3.40 -4.44
C VAL A 186 1.29 4.13 -3.51
N HIS A 187 1.70 3.45 -2.45
CA HIS A 187 2.69 3.99 -1.52
C HIS A 187 4.09 4.11 -2.17
N ILE A 188 4.77 5.25 -1.99
CA ILE A 188 6.06 5.54 -2.62
C ILE A 188 7.13 4.52 -2.28
N ASN A 189 7.16 3.99 -1.04
CA ASN A 189 8.11 2.95 -0.66
C ASN A 189 7.90 1.65 -1.46
N TYR A 190 6.65 1.29 -1.78
CA TYR A 190 6.36 0.14 -2.63
C TYR A 190 6.89 0.36 -4.04
N ALA A 191 6.64 1.54 -4.61
CA ALA A 191 7.13 1.90 -5.94
C ALA A 191 8.67 1.97 -5.99
N LYS A 192 9.33 2.46 -4.93
CA LYS A 192 10.80 2.49 -4.80
C LYS A 192 11.41 1.09 -4.77
N ALA A 193 10.74 0.13 -4.13
CA ALA A 193 11.20 -1.26 -4.07
C ALA A 193 10.98 -2.02 -5.39
N ASN A 194 10.07 -1.55 -6.26
CA ASN A 194 9.65 -2.23 -7.49
C ASN A 194 9.86 -1.35 -8.74
N LYS A 195 10.93 -0.54 -8.76
CA LYS A 195 11.19 0.38 -9.87
C LYS A 195 11.33 -0.38 -11.19
N ARG A 196 10.57 0.03 -12.21
CA ARG A 196 10.68 -0.52 -13.57
C ARG A 196 11.91 -0.05 -14.34
N SER A 197 12.54 1.04 -13.91
CA SER A 197 13.77 1.56 -14.49
C SER A 197 14.56 2.38 -13.46
N SER A 198 15.84 2.63 -13.76
CA SER A 198 16.70 3.44 -12.91
C SER A 198 16.26 4.92 -12.98
N MET A 199 15.72 5.43 -11.87
CA MET A 199 15.26 6.81 -11.75
C MET A 199 15.41 7.32 -10.31
N SER A 200 15.51 8.65 -10.17
CA SER A 200 15.46 9.32 -8.86
C SER A 200 14.08 9.19 -8.22
N THR A 201 13.97 9.40 -6.91
CA THR A 201 12.66 9.37 -6.23
C THR A 201 11.73 10.47 -6.75
N ALA A 202 12.27 11.65 -7.05
CA ALA A 202 11.52 12.74 -7.69
C ALA A 202 10.91 12.32 -9.04
N ALA A 203 11.73 11.72 -9.91
CA ALA A 203 11.26 11.22 -11.20
C ALA A 203 10.24 10.07 -11.03
N LEU A 204 10.40 9.23 -10.01
CA LEU A 204 9.43 8.18 -9.67
C LEU A 204 8.08 8.75 -9.23
N ARG A 205 8.07 9.83 -8.43
CA ARG A 205 6.84 10.54 -8.05
C ARG A 205 6.15 11.12 -9.28
N ASP A 206 6.93 11.77 -10.15
CA ASP A 206 6.41 12.35 -11.39
C ASP A 206 5.82 11.26 -12.32
N ASP A 207 6.48 10.09 -12.39
CA ASP A 207 5.99 8.91 -13.13
C ASP A 207 4.67 8.37 -12.54
N LEU A 208 4.57 8.23 -11.21
CA LEU A 208 3.36 7.77 -10.52
C LEU A 208 2.14 8.66 -10.79
N TYR A 209 2.33 9.95 -11.08
CA TYR A 209 1.25 10.86 -11.44
C TYR A 209 0.82 10.80 -12.91
N THR A 210 1.52 10.03 -13.75
CA THR A 210 1.09 9.73 -15.12
C THR A 210 0.05 8.60 -15.13
N GLU A 211 -0.72 8.49 -16.21
CA GLU A 211 -1.66 7.39 -16.42
C GLU A 211 -0.94 6.04 -16.34
N TYR A 212 0.08 5.87 -17.20
CA TYR A 212 0.87 4.64 -17.30
C TYR A 212 1.60 4.29 -16.00
N GLY A 213 2.28 5.26 -15.36
CA GLY A 213 3.03 5.01 -14.13
C GLY A 213 2.11 4.67 -12.96
N GLY A 214 1.02 5.41 -12.76
CA GLY A 214 0.03 5.13 -11.73
C GLY A 214 -0.61 3.74 -11.89
N LEU A 215 -0.95 3.35 -13.13
CA LEU A 215 -1.44 2.01 -13.44
C LEU A 215 -0.37 0.95 -13.20
N TYR A 216 0.87 1.14 -13.67
CA TYR A 216 1.92 0.13 -13.61
C TYR A 216 2.16 -0.32 -12.18
N TYR A 217 2.41 0.63 -11.27
CA TYR A 217 2.70 0.30 -9.88
C TYR A 217 1.46 -0.24 -9.14
N GLY A 218 0.26 0.21 -9.51
CA GLY A 218 -0.99 -0.27 -8.92
C GLY A 218 -1.31 -1.70 -9.33
N ILE A 219 -1.20 -2.01 -10.63
CA ILE A 219 -1.38 -3.35 -11.19
C ILE A 219 -0.31 -4.29 -10.63
N HIS A 220 0.95 -3.86 -10.59
CA HIS A 220 2.04 -4.63 -9.97
C HIS A 220 1.69 -5.00 -8.52
N ARG A 221 1.28 -4.01 -7.72
CA ARG A 221 0.87 -4.23 -6.33
C ARG A 221 -0.33 -5.16 -6.18
N LEU A 222 -1.31 -5.06 -7.08
CA LEU A 222 -2.52 -5.85 -7.04
C LEU A 222 -2.30 -7.29 -7.47
N MET A 223 -1.46 -7.55 -8.48
CA MET A 223 -1.49 -8.80 -9.25
C MET A 223 -0.23 -9.65 -9.18
N VAL A 224 0.94 -9.06 -8.91
CA VAL A 224 2.23 -9.78 -9.02
C VAL A 224 2.51 -10.67 -7.80
N TYR A 225 1.81 -10.47 -6.68
CA TYR A 225 1.95 -11.37 -5.53
C TYR A 225 0.99 -12.57 -5.62
N PRO A 226 1.52 -13.81 -5.47
CA PRO A 226 0.70 -15.02 -5.54
C PRO A 226 -0.11 -15.17 -4.26
N ALA A 227 -1.42 -15.37 -4.40
CA ALA A 227 -2.31 -15.68 -3.29
C ALA A 227 -3.48 -16.51 -3.80
N ASP A 228 -3.82 -17.56 -3.06
CA ASP A 228 -4.69 -18.64 -3.51
C ASP A 228 -6.13 -18.38 -3.07
N TYR A 229 -6.56 -17.12 -3.21
CA TYR A 229 -7.87 -16.68 -2.78
C TYR A 229 -8.96 -17.24 -3.67
N ASP A 230 -9.93 -17.91 -3.06
CA ASP A 230 -11.13 -18.42 -3.72
C ASP A 230 -12.03 -17.29 -4.26
N LYS A 231 -11.91 -16.09 -3.68
CA LYS A 231 -12.70 -14.90 -4.03
C LYS A 231 -11.81 -13.67 -4.21
N ALA A 232 -12.08 -12.90 -5.27
CA ALA A 232 -11.37 -11.66 -5.57
C ALA A 232 -11.46 -10.61 -4.44
N ILE A 233 -12.53 -10.65 -3.63
CA ILE A 233 -12.75 -9.72 -2.51
C ILE A 233 -11.59 -9.71 -1.50
N TYR A 234 -10.91 -10.84 -1.28
CA TYR A 234 -9.75 -10.90 -0.38
C TYR A 234 -8.53 -10.19 -0.97
N ARG A 235 -8.34 -10.24 -2.29
CA ARG A 235 -7.32 -9.45 -2.97
C ARG A 235 -7.63 -7.95 -2.91
N PHE A 236 -8.91 -7.56 -2.96
CA PHE A 236 -9.31 -6.17 -2.77
C PHE A 236 -9.09 -5.71 -1.33
N ALA A 237 -9.35 -6.57 -0.34
CA ALA A 237 -9.03 -6.30 1.05
C ALA A 237 -7.52 -6.10 1.25
N ASP A 238 -6.69 -6.98 0.70
CA ASP A 238 -5.23 -6.85 0.72
C ASP A 238 -4.74 -5.56 0.06
N TYR A 239 -5.38 -5.13 -1.03
CA TYR A 239 -5.00 -3.87 -1.67
C TYR A 239 -5.14 -2.69 -0.70
N ASN A 240 -6.15 -2.70 0.18
CA ASN A 240 -6.33 -1.65 1.17
C ASN A 240 -5.49 -1.87 2.45
N SER A 241 -5.49 -3.08 3.01
CA SER A 241 -4.92 -3.38 4.32
C SER A 241 -3.47 -3.86 4.30
N GLY A 242 -2.91 -4.14 3.14
CA GLY A 242 -1.56 -4.68 3.00
C GLY A 242 -1.54 -6.07 2.39
N MET A 243 -0.44 -6.36 1.69
CA MET A 243 -0.24 -7.63 1.00
C MET A 243 -0.32 -8.80 1.99
N TYR A 244 -1.12 -9.81 1.67
CA TYR A 244 -1.43 -10.98 2.51
C TYR A 244 -2.23 -10.71 3.79
N SER A 245 -2.76 -9.51 4.01
CA SER A 245 -3.55 -9.22 5.22
C SER A 245 -4.75 -10.16 5.39
N SER A 246 -5.44 -10.56 4.32
CA SER A 246 -6.56 -11.53 4.41
C SER A 246 -6.11 -12.92 4.86
N ARG A 247 -4.95 -13.38 4.38
CA ARG A 247 -4.32 -14.63 4.83
C ARG A 247 -3.88 -14.55 6.28
N ASN A 248 -3.25 -13.44 6.65
CA ASN A 248 -2.72 -13.25 7.98
C ASN A 248 -3.85 -13.08 9.01
N ALA A 249 -4.96 -12.43 8.64
CA ALA A 249 -6.16 -12.37 9.47
C ALA A 249 -6.76 -13.77 9.68
N ALA A 250 -6.71 -14.65 8.68
CA ALA A 250 -7.15 -16.04 8.82
C ALA A 250 -6.24 -16.82 9.79
N PHE A 251 -4.93 -16.57 9.69
CA PHE A 251 -3.94 -17.09 10.64
C PHE A 251 -4.19 -16.60 12.07
N GLN A 252 -4.45 -15.30 12.27
CA GLN A 252 -4.86 -14.73 13.57
C GLN A 252 -6.16 -15.36 14.09
N LYS A 253 -7.14 -15.59 13.20
CA LYS A 253 -8.41 -16.23 13.59
C LYS A 253 -8.20 -17.67 14.06
N MET A 254 -7.34 -18.43 13.40
CA MET A 254 -6.98 -19.78 13.85
C MET A 254 -6.26 -19.76 15.21
N LEU A 255 -5.41 -18.77 15.45
CA LEU A 255 -4.77 -18.57 16.75
C LEU A 255 -5.78 -18.19 17.84
N GLN A 256 -6.71 -17.29 17.55
CA GLN A 256 -7.75 -16.84 18.48
C GLN A 256 -8.62 -18.02 18.96
N GLU A 257 -8.92 -19.00 18.09
CA GLU A 257 -9.70 -20.19 18.46
C GLU A 257 -8.91 -21.21 19.32
N LEU A 258 -7.62 -20.95 19.56
CA LEU A 258 -6.74 -21.80 20.38
C LEU A 258 -6.39 -21.17 21.74
N THR A 259 -6.96 -20.00 22.05
CA THR A 259 -6.71 -19.25 23.28
C THR A 259 -7.97 -18.54 23.78
N ASP A 260 -7.96 -18.12 25.04
CA ASP A 260 -9.01 -17.27 25.63
C ASP A 260 -8.68 -15.77 25.49
N LYS A 261 -7.54 -15.43 24.87
CA LYS A 261 -7.17 -14.04 24.59
C LYS A 261 -7.86 -13.56 23.33
N ASP A 262 -8.33 -12.32 23.40
CA ASP A 262 -8.76 -11.64 22.19
C ASP A 262 -7.55 -11.34 21.32
N ILE A 263 -7.74 -11.45 20.00
CA ILE A 263 -6.70 -11.23 19.00
C ILE A 263 -7.27 -10.35 17.91
N SER A 264 -6.63 -9.19 17.69
CA SER A 264 -6.96 -8.34 16.54
C SER A 264 -6.83 -9.13 15.23
N LEU A 265 -7.86 -9.11 14.39
CA LEU A 265 -7.88 -9.77 13.09
C LEU A 265 -7.51 -8.80 11.96
N ASP A 266 -6.48 -7.98 12.18
CA ASP A 266 -6.05 -6.90 11.28
C ASP A 266 -5.12 -7.38 10.14
N GLY A 267 -4.55 -8.58 10.25
CA GLY A 267 -3.59 -9.14 9.30
C GLY A 267 -2.14 -8.71 9.52
N ASP A 268 -1.84 -7.90 10.53
CA ASP A 268 -0.48 -7.54 10.94
C ASP A 268 -0.06 -8.47 12.10
N LEU A 269 0.77 -9.47 11.82
CA LEU A 269 1.29 -10.40 12.83
C LEU A 269 2.46 -9.77 13.60
N LEU A 270 3.03 -8.66 13.11
CA LEU A 270 4.08 -7.88 13.77
C LEU A 270 3.67 -6.41 13.95
N LEU A 271 4.31 -5.72 14.90
CA LEU A 271 4.18 -4.27 15.04
C LEU A 271 5.15 -3.57 14.10
N TYR A 272 4.72 -2.50 13.44
CA TYR A 272 5.52 -1.75 12.47
C TYR A 272 5.82 -0.31 12.90
N THR A 273 6.95 0.22 12.44
CA THR A 273 7.22 1.65 12.43
C THR A 273 6.40 2.32 11.33
N LYS A 274 6.28 3.66 11.36
CA LYS A 274 5.61 4.42 10.28
C LYS A 274 6.27 4.22 8.91
N ASP A 275 7.56 3.87 8.89
CA ASP A 275 8.32 3.62 7.67
C ASP A 275 8.13 2.18 7.13
N GLY A 276 7.46 1.32 7.90
CA GLY A 276 7.10 -0.05 7.51
C GLY A 276 8.05 -1.13 8.04
N ASP A 277 8.96 -0.80 8.95
CA ASP A 277 9.92 -1.75 9.53
C ASP A 277 9.34 -2.47 10.77
N PRO A 278 9.60 -3.77 10.96
CA PRO A 278 9.21 -4.48 12.17
C PRO A 278 9.84 -3.88 13.43
N ARG A 279 9.03 -3.52 14.42
CA ARG A 279 9.47 -3.05 15.75
C ARG A 279 9.99 -4.20 16.58
N ALA A 280 10.98 -3.93 17.44
CA ALA A 280 11.51 -4.91 18.38
C ALA A 280 10.46 -5.39 19.42
N ALA A 281 9.47 -4.56 19.72
CA ALA A 281 8.35 -4.95 20.57
C ALA A 281 7.51 -6.05 19.90
N GLN A 282 7.16 -7.07 20.69
CA GLN A 282 6.31 -8.17 20.24
C GLN A 282 4.85 -7.73 20.10
N SER A 283 4.21 -8.14 19.01
CA SER A 283 2.77 -7.99 18.81
C SER A 283 1.99 -8.92 19.76
N GLU A 284 0.68 -8.71 19.83
CA GLU A 284 -0.23 -9.64 20.53
C GLU A 284 -0.20 -11.03 19.88
N SER A 285 -0.26 -11.10 18.54
CA SER A 285 -0.16 -12.35 17.78
C SER A 285 1.12 -13.12 18.10
N GLU A 286 2.27 -12.45 18.16
CA GLU A 286 3.56 -13.09 18.48
C GLU A 286 3.59 -13.65 19.91
N LYS A 287 3.14 -12.86 20.89
CA LYS A 287 3.09 -13.29 22.30
C LYS A 287 2.17 -14.49 22.49
N GLU A 288 1.02 -14.47 21.82
CA GLU A 288 0.03 -15.53 21.96
C GLU A 288 0.44 -16.81 21.23
N LEU A 289 1.10 -16.71 20.06
CA LEU A 289 1.73 -17.86 19.40
C LEU A 289 2.70 -18.58 20.32
N ILE A 290 3.61 -17.85 20.97
CA ILE A 290 4.58 -18.41 21.90
C ILE A 290 3.85 -19.15 23.04
N THR A 291 2.80 -18.55 23.59
CA THR A 291 2.01 -19.11 24.68
C THR A 291 1.26 -20.37 24.26
N VAL A 292 0.55 -20.34 23.13
CA VAL A 292 -0.22 -21.47 22.59
C VAL A 292 0.70 -22.64 22.24
N PHE A 293 1.85 -22.36 21.62
CA PHE A 293 2.80 -23.41 21.25
C PHE A 293 3.43 -24.08 22.47
N ALA A 294 3.83 -23.30 23.49
CA ALA A 294 4.34 -23.84 24.74
C ALA A 294 3.31 -24.72 25.46
N LYS A 295 2.05 -24.26 25.57
CA LYS A 295 0.95 -25.02 26.21
C LYS A 295 0.61 -26.33 25.48
N ASN A 296 0.87 -26.41 24.19
CA ASN A 296 0.53 -27.57 23.35
C ASN A 296 1.76 -28.41 22.94
N ASN A 297 2.92 -28.19 23.56
CA ASN A 297 4.17 -28.92 23.27
C ASN A 297 4.58 -28.87 21.79
N VAL A 298 4.32 -27.74 21.13
CA VAL A 298 4.73 -27.50 19.74
C VAL A 298 6.19 -27.04 19.74
N LEU A 299 7.06 -27.80 19.07
CA LEU A 299 8.52 -27.58 19.04
C LEU A 299 8.94 -26.47 18.06
N VAL A 300 8.47 -25.24 18.27
CA VAL A 300 8.90 -24.05 17.53
C VAL A 300 9.33 -22.98 18.53
N THR A 301 10.60 -22.57 18.47
CA THR A 301 11.17 -21.64 19.45
C THR A 301 10.63 -20.21 19.26
N PRO A 302 10.60 -19.35 20.30
CA PRO A 302 10.22 -17.95 20.16
C PRO A 302 11.02 -17.19 19.09
N ARG A 303 12.32 -17.50 18.96
CA ARG A 303 13.17 -16.92 17.92
C ARG A 303 12.72 -17.36 16.52
N GLN A 304 12.43 -18.65 16.33
CA GLN A 304 11.90 -19.15 15.06
C GLN A 304 10.54 -18.53 14.73
N ILE A 305 9.64 -18.41 15.70
CA ILE A 305 8.35 -17.71 15.52
C ILE A 305 8.61 -16.29 15.00
N ARG A 306 9.47 -15.52 15.67
CA ARG A 306 9.77 -14.15 15.26
C ARG A 306 10.36 -14.08 13.85
N ASP A 307 11.28 -14.98 13.51
CA ASP A 307 11.90 -15.01 12.18
C ASP A 307 10.92 -15.43 11.08
N ASP A 308 10.01 -16.37 11.37
CA ASP A 308 8.92 -16.76 10.46
C ASP A 308 7.92 -15.62 10.26
N LEU A 309 7.51 -14.92 11.34
CA LEU A 309 6.55 -13.81 11.25
C LEU A 309 7.09 -12.61 10.47
N LYS A 310 8.42 -12.42 10.37
CA LYS A 310 8.99 -11.38 9.48
C LYS A 310 8.68 -11.62 8.00
N LEU A 311 8.35 -12.86 7.63
CA LEU A 311 7.97 -13.23 6.27
C LEU A 311 6.48 -13.02 5.98
N GLU A 312 5.69 -12.49 6.92
CA GLU A 312 4.22 -12.39 6.80
C GLU A 312 3.71 -11.63 5.55
N LYS A 313 4.56 -10.85 4.89
CA LYS A 313 4.27 -10.10 3.66
C LYS A 313 4.73 -10.84 2.39
N GLU A 314 5.17 -12.09 2.54
CA GLU A 314 5.68 -12.94 1.48
C GLU A 314 4.88 -14.24 1.36
N LYS A 315 4.88 -14.86 0.18
CA LYS A 315 4.29 -16.19 -0.04
C LYS A 315 4.96 -17.25 0.84
N LYS A 316 6.28 -17.13 1.04
CA LYS A 316 7.08 -18.11 1.78
C LYS A 316 6.64 -18.29 3.23
N PHE A 317 5.93 -17.33 3.83
CA PHE A 317 5.35 -17.48 5.17
C PHE A 317 4.53 -18.76 5.33
N GLU A 318 3.75 -19.13 4.31
CA GLU A 318 2.88 -20.31 4.32
C GLU A 318 3.67 -21.63 4.44
N SER A 319 4.94 -21.62 4.04
CA SER A 319 5.85 -22.77 4.14
C SER A 319 6.65 -22.83 5.45
N THR A 320 6.49 -21.83 6.32
CA THR A 320 7.23 -21.75 7.57
C THR A 320 6.74 -22.78 8.58
N GLN A 321 7.62 -23.18 9.49
CA GLN A 321 7.26 -24.12 10.55
C GLN A 321 6.17 -23.53 11.47
N THR A 322 6.20 -22.22 11.74
CA THR A 322 5.16 -21.53 12.51
C THR A 322 3.79 -21.63 11.84
N TYR A 323 3.70 -21.35 10.54
CA TYR A 323 2.44 -21.45 9.79
C TYR A 323 1.87 -22.87 9.77
N ILE A 324 2.73 -23.84 9.45
CA ILE A 324 2.34 -25.26 9.38
C ILE A 324 1.93 -25.79 10.76
N ALA A 325 2.63 -25.39 11.83
CA ALA A 325 2.32 -25.84 13.18
C ALA A 325 0.99 -25.28 13.68
N LEU A 326 0.71 -23.99 13.45
CA LEU A 326 -0.56 -23.38 13.86
C LEU A 326 -1.75 -24.04 13.14
N THR A 327 -1.68 -24.18 11.81
CA THR A 327 -2.75 -24.77 11.00
C THR A 327 -3.05 -26.22 11.42
N LYS A 328 -2.01 -27.03 11.67
CA LYS A 328 -2.17 -28.40 12.19
C LYS A 328 -2.78 -28.42 13.60
N LEU A 329 -2.31 -27.54 14.49
CA LEU A 329 -2.84 -27.45 15.85
C LEU A 329 -4.31 -27.03 15.85
N TYR A 330 -4.67 -26.03 15.06
CA TYR A 330 -6.04 -25.58 14.85
C TYR A 330 -6.95 -26.72 14.40
N LYS A 331 -6.56 -27.44 13.34
CA LYS A 331 -7.32 -28.60 12.84
C LYS A 331 -7.48 -29.68 13.91
N SER A 332 -6.41 -30.02 14.62
CA SER A 332 -6.43 -31.05 15.66
C SER A 332 -7.31 -30.69 16.86
N LYS A 333 -7.40 -29.41 17.24
CA LYS A 333 -8.16 -28.98 18.42
C LYS A 333 -9.62 -28.66 18.13
N THR A 334 -9.92 -28.17 16.93
CA THR A 334 -11.28 -27.71 16.57
C THR A 334 -12.02 -28.68 15.65
N GLY A 335 -11.32 -29.59 14.97
CA GLY A 335 -11.88 -30.45 13.93
C GLY A 335 -12.25 -29.72 12.63
N LYS A 336 -12.05 -28.39 12.54
CA LYS A 336 -12.36 -27.57 11.37
C LYS A 336 -11.18 -27.57 10.39
N GLU A 337 -11.46 -27.46 9.09
CA GLU A 337 -10.41 -27.24 8.10
C GLU A 337 -9.76 -25.86 8.27
N PRO A 338 -8.42 -25.74 8.12
CA PRO A 338 -7.72 -24.46 8.21
C PRO A 338 -8.27 -23.40 7.25
N LEU A 339 -8.38 -22.17 7.73
CA LEU A 339 -8.82 -21.03 6.95
C LEU A 339 -7.65 -20.48 6.13
N TYR A 340 -7.84 -20.28 4.81
CA TYR A 340 -6.82 -19.64 3.98
C TYR A 340 -6.92 -18.11 3.99
N ALA A 341 -8.13 -17.55 3.97
CA ALA A 341 -8.35 -16.11 3.94
C ALA A 341 -9.66 -15.73 4.62
N ILE A 342 -9.66 -14.61 5.33
CA ILE A 342 -10.86 -13.94 5.85
C ILE A 342 -10.75 -12.43 5.60
N MET A 343 -11.84 -11.69 5.78
CA MET A 343 -11.81 -10.23 5.70
C MET A 343 -11.07 -9.65 6.90
N PRO A 344 -9.96 -8.89 6.71
CA PRO A 344 -9.29 -8.19 7.79
C PRO A 344 -10.17 -7.13 8.45
N GLN A 345 -9.95 -6.89 9.73
CA GLN A 345 -10.68 -5.92 10.54
C GLN A 345 -9.84 -4.66 10.80
N VAL A 346 -9.40 -4.00 9.71
CA VAL A 346 -8.61 -2.77 9.81
C VAL A 346 -9.52 -1.55 9.72
N VAL A 347 -9.34 -0.60 10.66
CA VAL A 347 -9.97 0.72 10.60
C VAL A 347 -9.17 1.60 9.63
N ILE A 348 -9.88 2.25 8.71
CA ILE A 348 -9.32 3.19 7.75
C ILE A 348 -9.66 4.60 8.23
N SER A 349 -8.64 5.33 8.66
CA SER A 349 -8.74 6.70 9.14
C SER A 349 -7.79 7.60 8.38
N GLY A 350 -8.13 8.88 8.26
CA GLY A 350 -7.22 9.85 7.67
C GLY A 350 -7.84 11.23 7.48
N PRO A 351 -7.01 12.28 7.37
CA PRO A 351 -7.46 13.68 7.31
C PRO A 351 -8.29 13.99 6.05
N LYS A 352 -8.20 13.13 5.03
CA LYS A 352 -8.97 13.28 3.78
C LYS A 352 -10.40 12.73 3.92
N LEU A 353 -10.66 11.84 4.88
CA LEU A 353 -11.92 11.12 5.04
C LEU A 353 -12.90 11.90 5.92
N SER A 354 -14.20 11.81 5.63
CA SER A 354 -15.24 12.47 6.42
C SER A 354 -15.55 11.75 7.74
N ARG A 355 -15.14 10.48 7.85
CA ARG A 355 -15.28 9.61 9.02
C ARG A 355 -14.36 8.40 8.85
N ASP A 356 -14.28 7.59 9.89
CA ASP A 356 -13.61 6.29 9.81
C ASP A 356 -14.40 5.30 8.94
N TYR A 357 -13.66 4.50 8.19
CA TYR A 357 -14.15 3.37 7.41
C TYR A 357 -13.42 2.09 7.84
N ASN A 358 -13.65 0.98 7.15
CA ASN A 358 -12.90 -0.25 7.39
C ASN A 358 -12.65 -1.00 6.08
N THR A 359 -11.76 -1.99 6.14
CA THR A 359 -11.38 -2.81 4.97
C THR A 359 -12.58 -3.44 4.30
N ASN A 360 -13.56 -3.92 5.09
CA ASN A 360 -14.77 -4.53 4.54
C ASN A 360 -15.57 -3.54 3.67
N TRP A 361 -15.70 -2.29 4.09
CA TRP A 361 -16.32 -1.23 3.29
C TRP A 361 -15.59 -1.04 1.97
N TYR A 362 -14.25 -0.93 2.01
CA TYR A 362 -13.44 -0.76 0.81
C TYR A 362 -13.59 -1.95 -0.14
N ALA A 363 -13.33 -3.16 0.35
CA ALA A 363 -13.31 -4.38 -0.45
C ALA A 363 -14.69 -4.68 -1.07
N THR A 364 -15.78 -4.42 -0.33
CA THR A 364 -17.14 -4.59 -0.86
C THR A 364 -17.45 -3.59 -1.98
N ARG A 365 -16.97 -2.34 -1.88
CA ARG A 365 -17.14 -1.32 -2.93
C ARG A 365 -16.38 -1.69 -4.19
N VAL A 366 -15.12 -2.14 -4.07
CA VAL A 366 -14.35 -2.67 -5.21
C VAL A 366 -15.05 -3.90 -5.79
N ASN A 367 -15.52 -4.82 -4.95
CA ASN A 367 -16.22 -6.03 -5.41
C ASN A 367 -17.48 -5.70 -6.22
N GLY A 368 -18.25 -4.68 -5.85
CA GLY A 368 -19.39 -4.23 -6.65
C GLY A 368 -19.00 -3.74 -8.05
N ARG A 369 -17.87 -3.04 -8.18
CA ARG A 369 -17.31 -2.60 -9.47
C ARG A 369 -16.78 -3.79 -10.28
N TYR A 370 -16.11 -4.73 -9.61
CA TYR A 370 -15.64 -5.98 -10.19
C TYR A 370 -16.80 -6.79 -10.77
N GLU A 371 -17.87 -7.02 -10.00
CA GLU A 371 -19.06 -7.74 -10.48
C GLU A 371 -19.71 -7.03 -11.66
N THR A 372 -19.83 -5.70 -11.61
CA THR A 372 -20.34 -4.91 -12.74
C THR A 372 -19.48 -5.10 -14.00
N CYS A 373 -18.15 -5.11 -13.86
CA CYS A 373 -17.23 -5.41 -14.94
C CYS A 373 -17.42 -6.85 -15.46
N MET A 374 -17.51 -7.83 -14.57
CA MET A 374 -17.72 -9.25 -14.93
C MET A 374 -19.03 -9.45 -15.69
N GLN A 375 -20.09 -8.73 -15.35
CA GLN A 375 -21.35 -8.77 -16.12
C GLN A 375 -21.19 -8.24 -17.55
N ARG A 376 -20.36 -7.21 -17.77
CA ARG A 376 -20.00 -6.76 -19.13
C ARG A 376 -19.14 -7.82 -19.85
N ALA A 377 -18.20 -8.43 -19.13
CA ALA A 377 -17.28 -9.43 -19.66
C ALA A 377 -17.97 -10.70 -20.16
N LYS A 378 -19.13 -11.07 -19.61
CA LYS A 378 -19.98 -12.16 -20.13
C LYS A 378 -20.37 -11.97 -21.59
N ARG A 379 -20.45 -10.72 -22.07
CA ARG A 379 -20.85 -10.38 -23.44
C ARG A 379 -19.66 -10.28 -24.41
N ILE A 380 -18.43 -10.37 -23.90
CA ILE A 380 -17.22 -10.37 -24.73
C ILE A 380 -16.98 -11.79 -25.22
N ARG A 381 -17.03 -11.94 -26.54
CA ARG A 381 -16.54 -13.14 -27.23
C ARG A 381 -15.02 -13.02 -27.34
N LEU A 382 -14.35 -14.08 -26.92
CA LEU A 382 -12.91 -14.26 -27.00
C LEU A 382 -12.58 -15.00 -28.29
#